data_AF-A0A1Z3HIE0-F1
#
_entry.id   AF-A0A1Z3HIE0-F1
#
_cell.length_a   1.000
_cell.length_b   1.000
_cell.length_c   1.000
_cell.angle_alpha   90.00
_cell.angle_beta   90.00
_cell.angle_gamma   90.00
#
_symmetry.space_group_name_H-M   'P 1'
#
loop_
_entity.id
_entity.type
_entity.pdbx_description
1 polymer ?
#
loop_
_entity_poly.entity_id
_entity_poly.type
_entity_poly.pdbx_seq_one_letter_code
_entity_poly.pdbx_strand_id
1 'polypeptide(L)'
;MDAPELLQRYAAGEITFKGVSLIGINLRGADLIGINLMGADLESANFMLAYLTRVNFRQANLSQSQLTGANLNQADLSGSTLVDADLHGASLQGADLRSADLTLANLLDTNLMDADLRNAILSGANLTGACLRGANFRQEDRQYVATLRGAMLRLADLRGTNLSGADLTNVDLTQAILSEANLKQANLRGARLSGSQLVHTYMADVDLSGADLSQATLTHANLARARLNHVNLQQASMYGVNLADAKLNRVNLQQANLYQARMGRVELTRVNLSGADLREANLTDAYLGRTNLTGADLTDAILTRAELSSANLTDAILKGTTMPDGRLHD
;
A
#
# COMPACT_ATOMS: atom_id res chain seq x y z
N MET A 1 24.33 -32.83 5.96
CA MET A 1 24.54 -32.92 4.50
C MET A 1 25.23 -31.65 4.07
N ASP A 2 26.29 -31.74 3.27
CA ASP A 2 26.99 -30.58 2.73
C ASP A 2 26.54 -30.27 1.28
N ALA A 3 27.05 -29.17 0.71
CA ALA A 3 26.67 -28.74 -0.63
C ALA A 3 27.08 -29.75 -1.73
N PRO A 4 28.31 -30.29 -1.76
CA PRO A 4 28.68 -31.33 -2.73
C PRO A 4 27.77 -32.55 -2.68
N GLU A 5 27.44 -33.06 -1.49
CA GLU A 5 26.55 -34.21 -1.32
C GLU A 5 25.15 -33.91 -1.88
N LEU A 6 24.58 -32.76 -1.52
CA LEU A 6 23.24 -32.35 -2.01
C LEU A 6 23.23 -32.23 -3.53
N LEU A 7 24.20 -31.53 -4.11
CA LEU A 7 24.28 -31.30 -5.56
C LEU A 7 24.48 -32.60 -6.33
N GLN A 8 25.29 -33.53 -5.81
CA GLN A 8 25.47 -34.84 -6.43
C GLN A 8 24.18 -35.66 -6.43
N ARG A 9 23.46 -35.68 -5.30
CA ARG A 9 22.18 -36.39 -5.17
C ARG A 9 21.12 -35.79 -6.09
N TYR A 10 21.05 -34.46 -6.13
CA TYR A 10 20.17 -33.73 -7.05
C TYR A 10 20.47 -34.03 -8.51
N ALA A 11 21.75 -34.01 -8.91
CA ALA A 11 22.19 -34.37 -10.26
C ALA A 11 21.89 -35.85 -10.61
N ALA A 12 21.83 -36.73 -9.61
CA ALA A 12 21.42 -38.13 -9.76
C ALA A 12 19.89 -38.32 -9.85
N GLY A 13 19.10 -37.24 -9.82
CA GLY A 13 17.64 -37.25 -9.96
C GLY A 13 16.87 -37.22 -8.63
N GLU A 14 17.55 -37.15 -7.48
CA GLU A 14 16.88 -36.97 -6.21
C GLU A 14 16.44 -35.52 -6.02
N ILE A 15 15.14 -35.27 -6.06
CA ILE A 15 14.59 -33.90 -5.96
C ILE A 15 14.00 -33.57 -4.58
N THR A 16 13.99 -34.51 -3.63
CA THR A 16 13.28 -34.34 -2.35
C THR A 16 14.21 -34.42 -1.14
N PHE A 17 14.31 -33.30 -0.44
CA PHE A 17 15.13 -33.09 0.75
C PHE A 17 14.29 -32.41 1.83
N LYS A 18 13.22 -33.07 2.28
CA LYS A 18 12.30 -32.50 3.27
C LYS A 18 12.87 -32.56 4.68
N GLY A 19 12.68 -31.49 5.46
CA GLY A 19 13.03 -31.47 6.89
C GLY A 19 14.53 -31.61 7.19
N VAL A 20 15.39 -31.54 6.18
CA VAL A 20 16.84 -31.66 6.36
C VAL A 20 17.39 -30.39 7.00
N SER A 21 18.47 -30.52 7.77
CA SER A 21 19.24 -29.37 8.24
C SER A 21 20.39 -29.10 7.27
N LEU A 22 20.38 -27.90 6.72
CA LEU A 22 21.31 -27.36 5.74
C LEU A 22 21.71 -25.92 6.16
N ILE A 23 21.79 -25.68 7.47
CA ILE A 23 22.19 -24.40 8.05
C ILE A 23 23.53 -23.96 7.46
N GLY A 24 23.59 -22.73 6.97
CA GLY A 24 24.80 -22.14 6.40
C GLY A 24 25.29 -22.78 5.10
N ILE A 25 24.49 -23.64 4.46
CA ILE A 25 24.89 -24.31 3.23
C ILE A 25 25.19 -23.28 2.13
N ASN A 26 26.25 -23.53 1.34
CA ASN A 26 26.58 -22.68 0.20
C ASN A 26 26.13 -23.32 -1.12
N LEU A 27 25.03 -22.79 -1.67
CA LEU A 27 24.43 -23.17 -2.94
C LEU A 27 24.39 -21.97 -3.91
N ARG A 28 25.36 -21.05 -3.79
CA ARG A 28 25.50 -19.89 -4.67
C ARG A 28 25.54 -20.33 -6.14
N GLY A 29 24.67 -19.74 -6.96
CA GLY A 29 24.58 -20.01 -8.40
C GLY A 29 24.14 -21.42 -8.77
N ALA A 30 23.68 -22.23 -7.81
CA ALA A 30 23.24 -23.58 -8.07
C ALA A 30 21.96 -23.60 -8.93
N ASP A 31 21.85 -24.58 -9.81
CA ASP A 31 20.59 -24.91 -10.50
C ASP A 31 19.84 -25.96 -9.70
N LEU A 32 18.73 -25.55 -9.08
CA LEU A 32 17.91 -26.36 -8.19
C LEU A 32 16.43 -26.18 -8.54
N ILE A 33 16.12 -26.01 -9.82
CA ILE A 33 14.74 -25.82 -10.31
C ILE A 33 13.83 -26.97 -9.84
N GLY A 34 12.79 -26.62 -9.10
CA GLY A 34 11.80 -27.61 -8.62
C GLY A 34 12.28 -28.49 -7.47
N ILE A 35 13.45 -28.25 -6.88
CA ILE A 35 13.88 -28.99 -5.68
C ILE A 35 12.85 -28.83 -4.55
N ASN A 36 12.65 -29.89 -3.78
CA ASN A 36 11.74 -29.90 -2.65
C ASN A 36 12.51 -29.86 -1.33
N LEU A 37 12.53 -28.68 -0.72
CA LEU A 37 13.16 -28.35 0.56
C LEU A 37 12.10 -28.00 1.61
N MET A 38 10.90 -28.58 1.50
CA MET A 38 9.80 -28.34 2.44
C MET A 38 10.22 -28.67 3.87
N GLY A 39 10.01 -27.72 4.78
CA GLY A 39 10.37 -27.83 6.19
C GLY A 39 11.87 -27.92 6.46
N ALA A 40 12.73 -27.72 5.47
CA ALA A 40 14.17 -27.74 5.67
C ALA A 40 14.62 -26.55 6.52
N ASP A 41 15.69 -26.76 7.28
CA ASP A 41 16.37 -25.71 8.02
C ASP A 41 17.53 -25.17 7.18
N LEU A 42 17.34 -23.97 6.64
CA LEU A 42 18.20 -23.25 5.71
C LEU A 42 18.64 -21.90 6.30
N GLU A 43 18.64 -21.80 7.63
CA GLU A 43 19.13 -20.60 8.31
C GLU A 43 20.53 -20.25 7.82
N SER A 44 20.76 -18.97 7.49
CA SER A 44 22.02 -18.47 6.98
C SER A 44 22.52 -19.14 5.68
N ALA A 45 21.68 -19.90 4.96
CA ALA A 45 22.07 -20.51 3.69
C ALA A 45 22.39 -19.45 2.61
N ASN A 46 23.33 -19.77 1.73
CA ASN A 46 23.70 -18.91 0.61
C ASN A 46 23.13 -19.46 -0.69
N PHE A 47 22.14 -18.77 -1.23
CA PHE A 47 21.46 -19.02 -2.50
C PHE A 47 21.65 -17.86 -3.49
N MET A 48 22.65 -17.00 -3.29
CA MET A 48 22.88 -15.86 -4.17
C MET A 48 22.97 -16.31 -5.63
N LEU A 49 22.20 -15.67 -6.51
CA LEU A 49 22.13 -15.96 -7.95
C LEU A 49 21.73 -17.42 -8.30
N ALA A 50 21.15 -18.17 -7.35
CA ALA A 50 20.69 -19.54 -7.61
C ALA A 50 19.42 -19.56 -8.48
N TYR A 51 19.27 -20.61 -9.28
CA TYR A 51 18.07 -20.89 -10.06
C TYR A 51 17.14 -21.79 -9.25
N LEU A 52 16.12 -21.18 -8.67
CA LEU A 52 15.18 -21.77 -7.72
C LEU A 52 13.73 -21.68 -8.23
N THR A 53 13.54 -21.60 -9.55
CA THR A 53 12.20 -21.56 -10.14
C THR A 53 11.41 -22.78 -9.69
N ARG A 54 10.18 -22.58 -9.18
CA ARG A 54 9.31 -23.64 -8.63
C ARG A 54 9.89 -24.44 -7.45
N VAL A 55 10.92 -23.93 -6.76
CA VAL A 55 11.40 -24.54 -5.53
C VAL A 55 10.25 -24.65 -4.51
N ASN A 56 10.23 -25.74 -3.76
CA ASN A 56 9.33 -25.88 -2.61
C ASN A 56 10.10 -25.61 -1.32
N PHE A 57 9.91 -24.41 -0.78
CA PHE A 57 10.38 -23.95 0.53
C PHE A 57 9.25 -23.86 1.55
N ARG A 58 8.10 -24.51 1.31
CA ARG A 58 6.97 -24.47 2.22
C ARG A 58 7.39 -24.85 3.63
N GLN A 59 7.07 -23.99 4.60
CA GLN A 59 7.43 -24.16 6.02
C GLN A 59 8.94 -24.28 6.32
N ALA A 60 9.81 -23.95 5.36
CA ALA A 60 11.26 -23.95 5.57
C ALA A 60 11.68 -22.75 6.44
N ASN A 61 12.79 -22.92 7.18
CA ASN A 61 13.46 -21.82 7.87
C ASN A 61 14.55 -21.25 6.96
N LEU A 62 14.34 -20.08 6.39
CA LEU A 62 15.26 -19.33 5.54
C LEU A 62 15.77 -18.06 6.25
N SER A 63 15.67 -17.99 7.58
CA SER A 63 16.10 -16.83 8.36
C SER A 63 17.55 -16.49 8.06
N GLN A 64 17.85 -15.19 7.86
CA GLN A 64 19.20 -14.69 7.58
C GLN A 64 19.88 -15.28 6.31
N SER A 65 19.11 -15.96 5.44
CA SER A 65 19.65 -16.50 4.20
C SER A 65 19.99 -15.41 3.18
N GLN A 66 20.97 -15.68 2.32
CA GLN A 66 21.37 -14.79 1.24
C GLN A 66 20.75 -15.28 -0.07
N LEU A 67 19.73 -14.58 -0.55
CA LEU A 67 18.96 -14.86 -1.78
C LEU A 67 19.14 -13.76 -2.83
N THR A 68 20.14 -12.88 -2.68
CA THR A 68 20.41 -11.76 -3.58
C THR A 68 20.46 -12.22 -5.04
N GLY A 69 19.58 -11.64 -5.88
CA GLY A 69 19.47 -11.94 -7.30
C GLY A 69 19.07 -13.39 -7.64
N ALA A 70 18.59 -14.18 -6.67
CA ALA A 70 18.09 -15.53 -6.92
C ALA A 70 16.80 -15.49 -7.75
N ASN A 71 16.57 -16.52 -8.57
CA ASN A 71 15.34 -16.68 -9.32
C ASN A 71 14.41 -17.66 -8.60
N LEU A 72 13.44 -17.13 -7.85
CA LEU A 72 12.40 -17.83 -7.10
C LEU A 72 11.03 -17.75 -7.80
N ASN A 73 10.99 -17.53 -9.11
CA ASN A 73 9.72 -17.43 -9.83
C ASN A 73 8.88 -18.70 -9.61
N GLN A 74 7.60 -18.52 -9.31
CA GLN A 74 6.65 -19.60 -9.03
C GLN A 74 7.07 -20.52 -7.87
N ALA A 75 7.95 -20.07 -6.96
CA ALA A 75 8.31 -20.82 -5.76
C ALA A 75 7.12 -20.95 -4.80
N ASP A 76 7.07 -22.06 -4.06
CA ASP A 76 6.19 -22.21 -2.89
C ASP A 76 6.98 -21.89 -1.62
N LEU A 77 6.76 -20.69 -1.09
CA LEU A 77 7.31 -20.18 0.17
C LEU A 77 6.20 -20.09 1.25
N SER A 78 5.10 -20.83 1.06
CA SER A 78 3.96 -20.71 1.97
C SER A 78 4.35 -21.15 3.40
N GLY A 79 4.08 -20.26 4.37
CA GLY A 79 4.41 -20.48 5.78
C GLY A 79 5.90 -20.59 6.11
N SER A 80 6.81 -20.21 5.20
CA SER A 80 8.25 -20.21 5.49
C SER A 80 8.67 -19.00 6.34
N THR A 81 9.77 -19.13 7.07
CA THR A 81 10.38 -18.04 7.84
C THR A 81 11.54 -17.45 7.05
N LEU A 82 11.47 -16.17 6.67
CA LEU A 82 12.49 -15.39 5.96
C LEU A 82 12.93 -14.17 6.78
N VAL A 83 12.86 -14.26 8.11
CA VAL A 83 13.24 -13.15 9.00
C VAL A 83 14.69 -12.76 8.74
N ASP A 84 14.93 -11.46 8.54
CA ASP A 84 16.25 -10.90 8.20
C ASP A 84 16.92 -11.51 6.94
N ALA A 85 16.19 -12.19 6.06
CA ALA A 85 16.75 -12.72 4.81
C ALA A 85 17.06 -11.59 3.82
N ASP A 86 18.13 -11.74 3.04
CA ASP A 86 18.49 -10.80 1.97
C ASP A 86 18.00 -11.30 0.61
N LEU A 87 16.87 -10.76 0.14
CA LEU A 87 16.29 -11.04 -1.17
C LEU A 87 16.56 -9.92 -2.18
N HIS A 88 17.50 -9.00 -1.95
CA HIS A 88 17.74 -7.88 -2.86
C HIS A 88 17.85 -8.32 -4.33
N GLY A 89 16.99 -7.76 -5.17
CA GLY A 89 16.97 -7.99 -6.61
C GLY A 89 16.53 -9.41 -7.02
N ALA A 90 16.04 -10.23 -6.08
CA ALA A 90 15.50 -11.55 -6.38
C ALA A 90 14.22 -11.44 -7.21
N SER A 91 13.97 -12.45 -8.05
CA SER A 91 12.75 -12.56 -8.83
C SER A 91 11.82 -13.57 -8.16
N LEU A 92 10.65 -13.11 -7.70
CA LEU A 92 9.60 -13.89 -7.04
C LEU A 92 8.27 -13.79 -7.80
N GLN A 93 8.32 -13.64 -9.12
CA GLN A 93 7.12 -13.49 -9.93
C GLN A 93 6.21 -14.71 -9.77
N GLY A 94 4.95 -14.47 -9.39
CA GLY A 94 3.94 -15.51 -9.16
C GLY A 94 4.30 -16.49 -8.04
N ALA A 95 5.21 -16.14 -7.13
CA ALA A 95 5.53 -16.97 -5.97
C ALA A 95 4.37 -16.98 -4.95
N ASP A 96 4.23 -18.09 -4.24
CA ASP A 96 3.29 -18.24 -3.14
C ASP A 96 4.01 -17.95 -1.82
N LEU A 97 3.73 -16.78 -1.23
CA LEU A 97 4.28 -16.30 0.05
C LEU A 97 3.19 -16.28 1.14
N ARG A 98 2.11 -17.04 0.97
CA ARG A 98 1.00 -17.02 1.93
C ARG A 98 1.49 -17.41 3.31
N SER A 99 1.18 -16.58 4.29
CA SER A 99 1.60 -16.77 5.69
C SER A 99 3.12 -16.84 5.90
N ALA A 100 3.94 -16.42 4.94
CA ALA A 100 5.39 -16.32 5.13
C ALA A 100 5.73 -15.18 6.10
N ASP A 101 6.76 -15.38 6.91
CA ASP A 101 7.31 -14.33 7.77
C ASP A 101 8.53 -13.69 7.11
N LEU A 102 8.36 -12.47 6.60
CA LEU A 102 9.39 -11.64 5.96
C LEU A 102 9.77 -10.45 6.87
N THR A 103 9.57 -10.57 8.19
CA THR A 103 9.91 -9.52 9.14
C THR A 103 11.37 -9.09 8.96
N LEU A 104 11.60 -7.79 8.77
CA LEU A 104 12.92 -7.19 8.54
C LEU A 104 13.68 -7.69 7.30
N ALA A 105 13.06 -8.49 6.43
CA ALA A 105 13.70 -8.96 5.21
C ALA A 105 14.07 -7.80 4.27
N ASN A 106 15.20 -7.93 3.58
CA ASN A 106 15.61 -7.00 2.55
C ASN A 106 15.05 -7.43 1.18
N LEU A 107 14.01 -6.74 0.72
CA LEU A 107 13.31 -6.97 -0.55
C LEU A 107 13.57 -5.81 -1.54
N LEU A 108 14.67 -5.08 -1.37
CA LEU A 108 15.08 -3.96 -2.24
C LEU A 108 15.08 -4.42 -3.71
N ASP A 109 14.43 -3.66 -4.58
CA ASP A 109 14.37 -3.90 -6.03
C ASP A 109 13.89 -5.32 -6.44
N THR A 110 13.15 -6.00 -5.56
CA THR A 110 12.60 -7.34 -5.86
C THR A 110 11.46 -7.29 -6.85
N ASN A 111 11.31 -8.35 -7.64
CA ASN A 111 10.15 -8.56 -8.50
C ASN A 111 9.15 -9.51 -7.83
N LEU A 112 8.09 -8.96 -7.24
CA LEU A 112 6.96 -9.65 -6.61
C LEU A 112 5.69 -9.58 -7.47
N MET A 113 5.83 -9.37 -8.78
CA MET A 113 4.68 -9.30 -9.69
C MET A 113 3.82 -10.56 -9.57
N ASP A 114 2.50 -10.36 -9.42
CA ASP A 114 1.50 -11.42 -9.26
C ASP A 114 1.76 -12.40 -8.09
N ALA A 115 2.64 -12.06 -7.14
CA ALA A 115 2.90 -12.88 -5.97
C ALA A 115 1.70 -12.89 -5.02
N ASP A 116 1.49 -14.02 -4.34
CA ASP A 116 0.44 -14.19 -3.34
C ASP A 116 1.01 -14.00 -1.93
N LEU A 117 0.73 -12.85 -1.33
CA LEU A 117 1.20 -12.43 -0.01
C LEU A 117 0.05 -12.40 1.02
N ARG A 118 -1.04 -13.13 0.79
CA ARG A 118 -2.14 -13.20 1.76
C ARG A 118 -1.60 -13.69 3.11
N ASN A 119 -1.91 -12.95 4.16
CA ASN A 119 -1.48 -13.21 5.54
C ASN A 119 0.06 -13.19 5.77
N ALA A 120 0.85 -12.70 4.82
CA ALA A 120 2.30 -12.56 5.01
C ALA A 120 2.62 -11.46 6.04
N ILE A 121 3.73 -11.63 6.74
CA ILE A 121 4.22 -10.66 7.74
C ILE A 121 5.42 -9.94 7.14
N LEU A 122 5.29 -8.66 6.80
CA LEU A 122 6.35 -7.82 6.24
C LEU A 122 6.70 -6.65 7.17
N SER A 123 6.54 -6.84 8.47
CA SER A 123 6.76 -5.76 9.43
C SER A 123 8.22 -5.29 9.38
N GLY A 124 8.43 -4.00 9.11
CA GLY A 124 9.76 -3.40 8.97
C GLY A 124 10.58 -3.88 7.77
N ALA A 125 10.00 -4.66 6.85
CA ALA A 125 10.70 -5.12 5.65
C ALA A 125 11.05 -3.95 4.71
N ASN A 126 12.17 -4.07 3.99
CA ASN A 126 12.58 -3.08 3.00
C ASN A 126 12.14 -3.49 1.59
N LEU A 127 11.05 -2.94 1.08
CA LEU A 127 10.56 -3.12 -0.30
C LEU A 127 10.79 -1.87 -1.17
N THR A 128 11.80 -1.05 -0.84
CA THR A 128 12.10 0.14 -1.64
C THR A 128 12.36 -0.26 -3.10
N GLY A 129 11.73 0.43 -4.05
CA GLY A 129 11.88 0.14 -5.49
C GLY A 129 11.30 -1.19 -5.97
N ALA A 130 10.70 -2.01 -5.10
CA ALA A 130 10.16 -3.30 -5.49
C ALA A 130 8.98 -3.18 -6.48
N CYS A 131 8.83 -4.17 -7.36
CA CYS A 131 7.71 -4.30 -8.28
C CYS A 131 6.70 -5.28 -7.70
N LEU A 132 5.53 -4.79 -7.29
CA LEU A 132 4.45 -5.56 -6.68
C LEU A 132 3.18 -5.56 -7.56
N ARG A 133 3.28 -5.26 -8.85
CA ARG A 133 2.12 -5.17 -9.74
C ARG A 133 1.27 -6.43 -9.65
N GLY A 134 -0.03 -6.27 -9.42
CA GLY A 134 -0.97 -7.40 -9.30
C GLY A 134 -0.81 -8.28 -8.05
N ALA A 135 0.15 -7.98 -7.15
CA ALA A 135 0.35 -8.77 -5.94
C ALA A 135 -0.88 -8.72 -5.02
N ASN A 136 -1.10 -9.83 -4.32
CA ASN A 136 -2.29 -10.02 -3.48
C ASN A 136 -1.94 -10.04 -2.00
N PHE A 137 -2.33 -9.00 -1.27
CA PHE A 137 -2.20 -8.85 0.19
C PHE A 137 -3.56 -8.91 0.91
N ARG A 138 -4.62 -9.33 0.21
CA ARG A 138 -5.98 -9.27 0.73
C ARG A 138 -6.09 -10.01 2.07
N GLN A 139 -6.78 -9.38 3.02
CA GLN A 139 -7.25 -10.07 4.21
C GLN A 139 -8.40 -11.02 3.84
N GLU A 140 -8.24 -12.32 4.13
CA GLU A 140 -9.29 -13.33 3.89
C GLU A 140 -10.02 -13.77 5.17
N ASP A 141 -9.37 -13.73 6.34
CA ASP A 141 -9.94 -14.14 7.62
C ASP A 141 -9.65 -13.08 8.71
N ARG A 142 -10.48 -13.01 9.75
CA ARG A 142 -10.24 -12.14 10.92
C ARG A 142 -9.08 -12.63 11.78
N GLN A 143 -8.65 -13.88 11.63
CA GLN A 143 -7.56 -14.45 12.42
C GLN A 143 -6.18 -13.98 11.97
N TYR A 144 -6.00 -13.71 10.68
CA TYR A 144 -4.71 -13.37 10.10
C TYR A 144 -4.85 -12.15 9.19
N VAL A 145 -3.93 -11.20 9.34
CA VAL A 145 -3.91 -9.95 8.58
C VAL A 145 -2.54 -9.84 7.94
N ALA A 146 -2.51 -9.59 6.62
CA ALA A 146 -1.26 -9.21 5.98
C ALA A 146 -0.78 -7.89 6.60
N THR A 147 0.41 -7.91 7.20
CA THR A 147 0.96 -6.76 7.93
C THR A 147 2.16 -6.20 7.20
N LEU A 148 2.06 -4.93 6.82
CA LEU A 148 3.15 -4.12 6.27
C LEU A 148 3.53 -3.00 7.25
N ARG A 149 3.31 -3.20 8.55
CA ARG A 149 3.55 -2.19 9.58
C ARG A 149 5.00 -1.71 9.53
N GLY A 150 5.19 -0.42 9.32
CA GLY A 150 6.52 0.20 9.22
C GLY A 150 7.37 -0.29 8.04
N ALA A 151 6.80 -1.02 7.08
CA ALA A 151 7.55 -1.44 5.88
C ALA A 151 7.95 -0.20 5.05
N MET A 152 9.10 -0.30 4.37
CA MET A 152 9.59 0.74 3.47
C MET A 152 9.23 0.37 2.03
N LEU A 153 8.27 1.08 1.44
CA LEU A 153 7.78 0.89 0.08
C LEU A 153 8.00 2.16 -0.77
N ARG A 154 9.04 2.94 -0.45
CA ARG A 154 9.40 4.13 -1.20
C ARG A 154 9.66 3.76 -2.66
N LEU A 155 9.08 4.53 -3.59
CA LEU A 155 9.22 4.31 -5.04
C LEU A 155 8.71 2.94 -5.55
N ALA A 156 8.04 2.14 -4.72
CA ALA A 156 7.54 0.83 -5.12
C ALA A 156 6.40 0.95 -6.14
N ASP A 157 6.32 -0.01 -7.05
CA ASP A 157 5.23 -0.13 -8.02
C ASP A 157 4.18 -1.12 -7.54
N LEU A 158 3.09 -0.59 -7.00
CA LEU A 158 1.95 -1.30 -6.40
C LEU A 158 0.71 -1.26 -7.30
N ARG A 159 0.86 -1.01 -8.61
CA ARG A 159 -0.30 -0.89 -9.52
C ARG A 159 -1.18 -2.14 -9.50
N GLY A 160 -2.48 -1.93 -9.34
CA GLY A 160 -3.48 -3.00 -9.32
C GLY A 160 -3.35 -3.98 -8.15
N THR A 161 -2.55 -3.67 -7.12
CA THR A 161 -2.44 -4.53 -5.94
C THR A 161 -3.75 -4.64 -5.17
N ASN A 162 -3.96 -5.78 -4.53
CA ASN A 162 -5.07 -5.96 -3.61
C ASN A 162 -4.58 -5.88 -2.16
N LEU A 163 -4.72 -4.71 -1.55
CA LEU A 163 -4.37 -4.40 -0.15
C LEU A 163 -5.61 -4.32 0.75
N SER A 164 -6.75 -4.87 0.32
CA SER A 164 -7.99 -4.74 1.07
C SER A 164 -7.89 -5.39 2.46
N GLY A 165 -8.20 -4.60 3.49
CA GLY A 165 -8.09 -4.98 4.90
C GLY A 165 -6.66 -5.09 5.46
N ALA A 166 -5.61 -4.81 4.68
CA ALA A 166 -4.24 -4.93 5.15
C ALA A 166 -3.91 -3.89 6.25
N ASP A 167 -2.99 -4.25 7.15
CA ASP A 167 -2.44 -3.31 8.13
C ASP A 167 -1.16 -2.67 7.59
N LEU A 168 -1.26 -1.41 7.18
CA LEU A 168 -0.16 -0.57 6.72
C LEU A 168 0.14 0.57 7.69
N THR A 169 -0.09 0.36 8.99
CA THR A 169 0.21 1.39 10.01
C THR A 169 1.68 1.81 9.91
N ASN A 170 1.94 3.12 9.86
CA ASN A 170 3.27 3.73 9.76
C ASN A 170 4.11 3.28 8.55
N VAL A 171 3.49 2.74 7.49
CA VAL A 171 4.21 2.39 6.25
C VAL A 171 4.81 3.63 5.58
N ASP A 172 5.95 3.49 4.91
CA ASP A 172 6.52 4.53 4.06
C ASP A 172 6.26 4.22 2.58
N LEU A 173 5.24 4.86 2.01
CA LEU A 173 4.84 4.83 0.60
C LEU A 173 5.22 6.13 -0.14
N THR A 174 6.21 6.87 0.36
CA THR A 174 6.66 8.12 -0.28
C THR A 174 7.01 7.87 -1.75
N GLN A 175 6.38 8.63 -2.66
CA GLN A 175 6.54 8.52 -4.11
C GLN A 175 6.22 7.14 -4.72
N ALA A 176 5.52 6.27 -4.00
CA ALA A 176 5.07 4.98 -4.54
C ALA A 176 3.96 5.15 -5.60
N ILE A 177 3.85 4.17 -6.50
CA ILE A 177 2.82 4.13 -7.55
C ILE A 177 1.75 3.10 -7.17
N LEU A 178 0.59 3.55 -6.75
CA LEU A 178 -0.54 2.72 -6.32
C LEU A 178 -1.74 2.80 -7.27
N SER A 179 -1.58 3.30 -8.50
CA SER A 179 -2.72 3.47 -9.41
C SER A 179 -3.53 2.18 -9.55
N GLU A 180 -4.86 2.31 -9.46
CA GLU A 180 -5.83 1.21 -9.53
C GLU A 180 -5.76 0.18 -8.38
N ALA A 181 -4.94 0.41 -7.35
CA ALA A 181 -4.86 -0.47 -6.19
C ALA A 181 -6.18 -0.46 -5.38
N ASN A 182 -6.49 -1.61 -4.78
CA ASN A 182 -7.61 -1.77 -3.86
C ASN A 182 -7.12 -1.74 -2.41
N LEU A 183 -7.35 -0.62 -1.72
CA LEU A 183 -7.08 -0.40 -0.30
C LEU A 183 -8.37 -0.31 0.54
N LYS A 184 -9.47 -0.88 0.06
CA LYS A 184 -10.74 -0.87 0.80
C LYS A 184 -10.53 -1.43 2.21
N GLN A 185 -11.00 -0.72 3.23
CA GLN A 185 -10.87 -1.08 4.65
C GLN A 185 -9.43 -1.25 5.17
N ALA A 186 -8.42 -0.84 4.40
CA ALA A 186 -7.04 -0.89 4.88
C ALA A 186 -6.80 0.11 6.02
N ASN A 187 -5.82 -0.20 6.87
CA ASN A 187 -5.38 0.69 7.94
C ASN A 187 -4.06 1.36 7.55
N LEU A 188 -4.09 2.64 7.22
CA LEU A 188 -2.95 3.49 6.85
C LEU A 188 -2.67 4.58 7.89
N ARG A 189 -3.00 4.33 9.16
CA ARG A 189 -2.75 5.31 10.24
C ARG A 189 -1.26 5.65 10.31
N GLY A 190 -0.96 6.94 10.34
CA GLY A 190 0.42 7.45 10.40
C GLY A 190 1.30 7.13 9.19
N ALA A 191 0.72 6.63 8.10
CA ALA A 191 1.48 6.31 6.89
C ALA A 191 2.05 7.57 6.21
N ARG A 192 3.20 7.42 5.56
CA ARG A 192 3.84 8.47 4.74
C ARG A 192 3.56 8.16 3.28
N LEU A 193 2.82 9.02 2.60
CA LEU A 193 2.40 8.86 1.21
C LEU A 193 2.69 10.13 0.38
N SER A 194 3.60 10.99 0.84
CA SER A 194 3.88 12.25 0.15
C SER A 194 4.37 11.99 -1.28
N GLY A 195 3.80 12.74 -2.23
CA GLY A 195 4.08 12.58 -3.66
C GLY A 195 3.68 11.23 -4.27
N SER A 196 2.92 10.37 -3.57
CA SER A 196 2.47 9.09 -4.12
C SER A 196 1.42 9.26 -5.23
N GLN A 197 1.32 8.26 -6.10
CA GLN A 197 0.30 8.20 -7.17
C GLN A 197 -0.80 7.22 -6.79
N LEU A 198 -1.98 7.74 -6.45
CA LEU A 198 -3.17 7.01 -5.99
C LEU A 198 -4.33 7.13 -7.01
N VAL A 199 -4.01 7.28 -8.29
CA VAL A 199 -4.99 7.50 -9.37
C VAL A 199 -5.94 6.30 -9.48
N HIS A 200 -7.26 6.53 -9.53
CA HIS A 200 -8.28 5.48 -9.64
C HIS A 200 -8.23 4.40 -8.54
N THR A 201 -7.69 4.72 -7.36
CA THR A 201 -7.63 3.76 -6.24
C THR A 201 -8.98 3.56 -5.57
N TYR A 202 -9.21 2.33 -5.07
CA TYR A 202 -10.38 1.99 -4.26
C TYR A 202 -10.02 2.05 -2.78
N MET A 203 -10.39 3.12 -2.10
CA MET A 203 -10.03 3.40 -0.69
C MET A 203 -11.27 3.62 0.18
N ALA A 204 -12.39 2.98 -0.17
CA ALA A 204 -13.60 3.09 0.64
C ALA A 204 -13.38 2.50 2.04
N ASP A 205 -13.90 3.17 3.07
CA ASP A 205 -13.78 2.75 4.48
C ASP A 205 -12.33 2.66 5.00
N VAL A 206 -11.34 3.27 4.32
CA VAL A 206 -9.94 3.30 4.76
C VAL A 206 -9.77 4.16 6.03
N ASP A 207 -8.82 3.79 6.91
CA ASP A 207 -8.35 4.68 7.98
C ASP A 207 -7.01 5.29 7.62
N LEU A 208 -7.00 6.58 7.31
CA LEU A 208 -5.81 7.38 6.99
C LEU A 208 -5.41 8.29 8.16
N SER A 209 -5.94 8.09 9.37
CA SER A 209 -5.74 9.06 10.47
C SER A 209 -4.24 9.33 10.73
N GLY A 210 -3.85 10.61 10.69
CA GLY A 210 -2.48 11.07 10.90
C GLY A 210 -1.52 10.82 9.73
N ALA A 211 -2.00 10.33 8.58
CA ALA A 211 -1.18 10.11 7.41
C ALA A 211 -0.76 11.43 6.71
N ASP A 212 0.39 11.41 6.05
CA ASP A 212 0.87 12.50 5.20
C ASP A 212 0.72 12.13 3.72
N LEU A 213 -0.23 12.78 3.04
CA LEU A 213 -0.51 12.68 1.61
C LEU A 213 -0.20 14.01 0.90
N SER A 214 0.70 14.83 1.44
CA SER A 214 1.09 16.09 0.79
C SER A 214 1.61 15.84 -0.62
N GLN A 215 1.15 16.66 -1.56
CA GLN A 215 1.48 16.57 -2.99
C GLN A 215 1.15 15.22 -3.65
N ALA A 216 0.37 14.34 -3.01
CA ALA A 216 -0.06 13.10 -3.62
C ALA A 216 -1.08 13.36 -4.74
N THR A 217 -1.16 12.42 -5.70
CA THR A 217 -2.15 12.46 -6.78
C THR A 217 -3.25 11.43 -6.51
N LEU A 218 -4.43 11.90 -6.13
CA LEU A 218 -5.64 11.12 -5.83
C LEU A 218 -6.75 11.30 -6.89
N THR A 219 -6.38 11.62 -8.13
CA THR A 219 -7.33 11.81 -9.23
C THR A 219 -8.27 10.61 -9.36
N HIS A 220 -9.58 10.88 -9.29
CA HIS A 220 -10.66 9.89 -9.34
C HIS A 220 -10.55 8.74 -8.31
N ALA A 221 -9.81 8.96 -7.21
CA ALA A 221 -9.75 8.00 -6.12
C ALA A 221 -11.09 7.92 -5.37
N ASN A 222 -11.42 6.75 -4.86
CA ASN A 222 -12.64 6.53 -4.08
C ASN A 222 -12.34 6.43 -2.59
N LEU A 223 -12.55 7.52 -1.86
CA LEU A 223 -12.39 7.66 -0.40
C LEU A 223 -13.74 7.71 0.33
N ALA A 224 -14.81 7.15 -0.25
CA ALA A 224 -16.12 7.16 0.40
C ALA A 224 -16.07 6.51 1.80
N ARG A 225 -16.67 7.17 2.79
CA ARG A 225 -16.67 6.75 4.21
C ARG A 225 -15.27 6.60 4.85
N ALA A 226 -14.23 7.13 4.21
CA ALA A 226 -12.88 7.11 4.78
C ALA A 226 -12.79 7.93 6.08
N ARG A 227 -11.86 7.54 6.97
CA ARG A 227 -11.49 8.30 8.16
C ARG A 227 -10.19 9.05 7.91
N LEU A 228 -10.25 10.37 7.94
CA LEU A 228 -9.13 11.25 7.61
C LEU A 228 -8.87 12.21 8.79
N ASN A 229 -8.70 11.73 10.01
CA ASN A 229 -8.41 12.63 11.13
C ASN A 229 -6.96 13.08 11.08
N HIS A 230 -6.69 14.39 11.17
CA HIS A 230 -5.33 14.95 11.22
C HIS A 230 -4.46 14.64 9.99
N VAL A 231 -5.08 14.42 8.83
CA VAL A 231 -4.38 14.12 7.59
C VAL A 231 -3.79 15.38 6.97
N ASN A 232 -2.58 15.27 6.41
CA ASN A 232 -2.01 16.30 5.56
C ASN A 232 -2.25 15.98 4.08
N LEU A 233 -3.01 16.80 3.38
CA LEU A 233 -3.32 16.72 1.94
C LEU A 233 -2.97 18.05 1.25
N GLN A 234 -2.04 18.82 1.83
CA GLN A 234 -1.59 20.08 1.23
C GLN A 234 -1.10 19.86 -0.21
N GLN A 235 -1.59 20.69 -1.13
CA GLN A 235 -1.23 20.65 -2.55
C GLN A 235 -1.51 19.29 -3.24
N ALA A 236 -2.36 18.44 -2.65
CA ALA A 236 -2.74 17.18 -3.29
C ALA A 236 -3.62 17.45 -4.52
N SER A 237 -3.40 16.66 -5.59
CA SER A 237 -4.28 16.66 -6.75
C SER A 237 -5.40 15.66 -6.52
N MET A 238 -6.62 16.15 -6.28
CA MET A 238 -7.80 15.35 -5.92
C MET A 238 -8.95 15.56 -6.92
N TYR A 239 -8.62 15.80 -8.20
CA TYR A 239 -9.60 15.97 -9.28
C TYR A 239 -10.59 14.80 -9.31
N GLY A 240 -11.89 15.10 -9.24
CA GLY A 240 -12.96 14.10 -9.33
C GLY A 240 -12.94 13.04 -8.23
N VAL A 241 -12.27 13.30 -7.10
CA VAL A 241 -12.22 12.37 -5.96
C VAL A 241 -13.62 12.13 -5.37
N ASN A 242 -13.89 10.92 -4.89
CA ASN A 242 -15.10 10.63 -4.14
C ASN A 242 -14.83 10.60 -2.63
N LEU A 243 -15.34 11.59 -1.90
CA LEU A 243 -15.27 11.74 -0.45
C LEU A 243 -16.66 11.66 0.20
N ALA A 244 -17.65 11.09 -0.49
CA ALA A 244 -19.01 10.98 0.05
C ALA A 244 -19.01 10.26 1.41
N ASP A 245 -19.71 10.83 2.39
CA ASP A 245 -19.82 10.33 3.75
C ASP A 245 -18.46 10.18 4.50
N ALA A 246 -17.37 10.76 3.98
CA ALA A 246 -16.06 10.70 4.62
C ALA A 246 -15.97 11.63 5.85
N LYS A 247 -15.11 11.25 6.81
CA LYS A 247 -14.91 12.00 8.06
C LYS A 247 -13.56 12.69 8.07
N LEU A 248 -13.57 14.01 7.94
CA LEU A 248 -12.40 14.87 7.94
C LEU A 248 -12.44 15.75 9.20
N ASN A 249 -11.53 15.48 10.14
CA ASN A 249 -11.34 16.32 11.32
C ASN A 249 -9.92 16.87 11.32
N ARG A 250 -9.77 18.21 11.34
CA ARG A 250 -8.45 18.87 11.37
C ARG A 250 -7.52 18.43 10.23
N VAL A 251 -8.08 18.28 9.03
CA VAL A 251 -7.32 17.97 7.82
C VAL A 251 -6.73 19.24 7.24
N ASN A 252 -5.50 19.16 6.73
CA ASN A 252 -4.90 20.22 5.92
C ASN A 252 -5.09 19.93 4.43
N LEU A 253 -5.98 20.67 3.76
CA LEU A 253 -6.24 20.65 2.32
C LEU A 253 -5.86 21.98 1.66
N GLN A 254 -4.93 22.73 2.28
CA GLN A 254 -4.47 24.00 1.72
C GLN A 254 -3.94 23.81 0.29
N GLN A 255 -4.42 24.64 -0.64
CA GLN A 255 -4.05 24.61 -2.06
C GLN A 255 -4.29 23.24 -2.74
N ALA A 256 -5.15 22.38 -2.19
CA ALA A 256 -5.53 21.14 -2.84
C ALA A 256 -6.44 21.40 -4.04
N ASN A 257 -6.32 20.57 -5.08
CA ASN A 257 -7.24 20.58 -6.22
C ASN A 257 -8.37 19.57 -5.96
N LEU A 258 -9.57 20.07 -5.64
CA LEU A 258 -10.81 19.31 -5.44
C LEU A 258 -11.82 19.60 -6.58
N TYR A 259 -11.35 19.99 -7.77
CA TYR A 259 -12.20 20.22 -8.93
C TYR A 259 -13.09 19.00 -9.20
N GLN A 260 -14.40 19.19 -9.35
CA GLN A 260 -15.40 18.14 -9.56
C GLN A 260 -15.44 17.05 -8.45
N ALA A 261 -14.92 17.33 -7.25
CA ALA A 261 -14.97 16.37 -6.15
C ALA A 261 -16.41 16.05 -5.72
N ARG A 262 -16.67 14.78 -5.41
CA ARG A 262 -17.94 14.31 -4.84
C ARG A 262 -17.82 14.27 -3.33
N MET A 263 -18.38 15.25 -2.64
CA MET A 263 -18.24 15.47 -1.20
C MET A 263 -19.60 15.51 -0.49
N GLY A 264 -20.59 14.77 -0.99
CA GLY A 264 -21.93 14.73 -0.38
C GLY A 264 -21.89 14.15 1.04
N ARG A 265 -22.57 14.79 1.99
CA ARG A 265 -22.60 14.41 3.42
C ARG A 265 -21.22 14.27 4.08
N VAL A 266 -20.20 14.93 3.55
CA VAL A 266 -18.87 14.93 4.15
C VAL A 266 -18.87 15.70 5.48
N GLU A 267 -18.12 15.23 6.47
CA GLU A 267 -17.87 15.96 7.72
C GLU A 267 -16.53 16.70 7.61
N LEU A 268 -16.51 18.04 7.52
CA LEU A 268 -15.32 18.90 7.32
C LEU A 268 -14.95 19.73 8.57
N THR A 269 -15.11 19.17 9.77
CA THR A 269 -14.93 19.93 11.00
C THR A 269 -13.47 20.39 11.21
N ARG A 270 -13.26 21.70 11.35
CA ARG A 270 -11.92 22.33 11.54
C ARG A 270 -10.93 22.01 10.42
N VAL A 271 -11.39 21.79 9.20
CA VAL A 271 -10.54 21.53 8.03
C VAL A 271 -9.97 22.85 7.47
N ASN A 272 -8.72 22.83 7.01
CA ASN A 272 -8.10 23.94 6.30
C ASN A 272 -8.18 23.74 4.79
N LEU A 273 -9.04 24.49 4.10
CA LEU A 273 -9.22 24.51 2.64
C LEU A 273 -8.74 25.84 2.03
N SER A 274 -7.84 26.57 2.71
CA SER A 274 -7.40 27.87 2.20
C SER A 274 -6.74 27.74 0.82
N GLY A 275 -7.17 28.59 -0.12
CA GLY A 275 -6.70 28.56 -1.51
C GLY A 275 -6.97 27.27 -2.27
N ALA A 276 -7.85 26.39 -1.78
CA ALA A 276 -8.22 25.16 -2.49
C ALA A 276 -9.11 25.46 -3.70
N ASP A 277 -8.98 24.65 -4.75
CA ASP A 277 -9.86 24.66 -5.92
C ASP A 277 -11.00 23.67 -5.69
N LEU A 278 -12.20 24.16 -5.44
CA LEU A 278 -13.43 23.39 -5.23
C LEU A 278 -14.44 23.63 -6.36
N ARG A 279 -13.98 24.09 -7.53
CA ARG A 279 -14.88 24.38 -8.64
C ARG A 279 -15.68 23.13 -9.02
N GLU A 280 -16.98 23.30 -9.28
CA GLU A 280 -17.92 22.22 -9.59
C GLU A 280 -17.98 21.07 -8.54
N ALA A 281 -17.43 21.27 -7.34
CA ALA A 281 -17.50 20.26 -6.29
C ALA A 281 -18.93 20.12 -5.75
N ASN A 282 -19.35 18.89 -5.49
CA ASN A 282 -20.65 18.60 -4.89
C ASN A 282 -20.52 18.42 -3.37
N LEU A 283 -20.95 19.41 -2.61
CA LEU A 283 -20.95 19.48 -1.15
C LEU A 283 -22.38 19.41 -0.58
N THR A 284 -23.31 18.77 -1.29
CA THR A 284 -24.69 18.61 -0.83
C THR A 284 -24.74 17.94 0.54
N ASP A 285 -25.49 18.50 1.49
CA ASP A 285 -25.60 18.02 2.87
C ASP A 285 -24.25 17.96 3.64
N ALA A 286 -23.21 18.67 3.20
CA ALA A 286 -21.91 18.67 3.87
C ALA A 286 -21.92 19.50 5.17
N TYR A 287 -21.10 19.11 6.15
CA TYR A 287 -20.91 19.83 7.42
C TYR A 287 -19.60 20.60 7.42
N LEU A 288 -19.62 21.93 7.26
CA LEU A 288 -18.43 22.78 7.17
C LEU A 288 -18.15 23.58 8.46
N GLY A 289 -18.49 22.98 9.61
CA GLY A 289 -18.28 23.60 10.92
C GLY A 289 -16.82 23.95 11.18
N ARG A 290 -16.54 25.26 11.30
CA ARG A 290 -15.20 25.82 11.58
C ARG A 290 -14.18 25.51 10.49
N THR A 291 -14.64 25.26 9.27
CA THR A 291 -13.77 25.08 8.10
C THR A 291 -13.20 26.42 7.66
N ASN A 292 -11.91 26.45 7.32
CA ASN A 292 -11.26 27.62 6.73
C ASN A 292 -11.30 27.51 5.20
N LEU A 293 -12.09 28.35 4.54
CA LEU A 293 -12.21 28.45 3.07
C LEU A 293 -11.58 29.74 2.54
N THR A 294 -10.66 30.36 3.29
CA THR A 294 -10.06 31.64 2.89
C THR A 294 -9.43 31.55 1.51
N GLY A 295 -9.86 32.39 0.56
CA GLY A 295 -9.33 32.40 -0.81
C GLY A 295 -9.63 31.14 -1.62
N ALA A 296 -10.53 30.25 -1.16
CA ALA A 296 -10.91 29.05 -1.91
C ALA A 296 -11.80 29.41 -3.11
N ASP A 297 -11.66 28.66 -4.20
CA ASP A 297 -12.51 28.82 -5.39
C ASP A 297 -13.65 27.80 -5.37
N LEU A 298 -14.88 28.24 -5.15
CA LEU A 298 -16.08 27.40 -5.16
C LEU A 298 -16.96 27.70 -6.38
N THR A 299 -16.39 28.22 -7.48
CA THR A 299 -17.16 28.54 -8.69
C THR A 299 -17.96 27.32 -9.15
N ASP A 300 -19.26 27.51 -9.37
CA ASP A 300 -20.22 26.46 -9.78
C ASP A 300 -20.32 25.25 -8.82
N ALA A 301 -19.82 25.37 -7.58
CA ALA A 301 -19.98 24.33 -6.56
C ALA A 301 -21.43 24.20 -6.08
N ILE A 302 -21.81 23.02 -5.57
CA ILE A 302 -23.15 22.73 -5.06
C ILE A 302 -23.11 22.57 -3.54
N LEU A 303 -23.61 23.56 -2.80
CA LEU A 303 -23.69 23.59 -1.33
C LEU A 303 -25.11 23.36 -0.81
N THR A 304 -26.02 22.81 -1.61
CA THR A 304 -27.43 22.60 -1.21
C THR A 304 -27.51 21.88 0.15
N ARG A 305 -28.21 22.49 1.12
CA ARG A 305 -28.35 22.00 2.51
C ARG A 305 -27.02 21.82 3.29
N ALA A 306 -25.91 22.40 2.83
CA ALA A 306 -24.65 22.37 3.56
C ALA A 306 -24.69 23.29 4.79
N GLU A 307 -24.03 22.89 5.88
CA GLU A 307 -23.92 23.70 7.08
C GLU A 307 -22.66 24.60 7.03
N LEU A 308 -22.85 25.90 6.87
CA LEU A 308 -21.79 26.92 6.79
C LEU A 308 -21.68 27.81 8.05
N SER A 309 -22.45 27.51 9.10
CA SER A 309 -22.74 28.40 10.25
C SER A 309 -21.50 29.05 10.90
N SER A 310 -20.35 28.38 10.86
CA SER A 310 -19.09 28.90 11.40
C SER A 310 -17.89 28.72 10.46
N ALA A 311 -18.13 28.62 9.15
CA ALA A 311 -17.07 28.56 8.15
C ALA A 311 -16.46 29.95 7.91
N ASN A 312 -15.15 30.03 7.67
CA ASN A 312 -14.50 31.27 7.26
C ASN A 312 -14.43 31.34 5.73
N LEU A 313 -15.21 32.22 5.12
CA LEU A 313 -15.33 32.43 3.67
C LEU A 313 -14.61 33.70 3.17
N THR A 314 -13.71 34.28 3.97
CA THR A 314 -12.96 35.49 3.58
C THR A 314 -12.28 35.28 2.23
N ASP A 315 -12.50 36.17 1.28
CA ASP A 315 -11.94 36.12 -0.08
C ASP A 315 -12.29 34.84 -0.89
N ALA A 316 -13.25 34.03 -0.46
CA ALA A 316 -13.70 32.88 -1.22
C ALA A 316 -14.45 33.33 -2.49
N ILE A 317 -14.23 32.62 -3.61
CA ILE A 317 -14.91 32.87 -4.88
C ILE A 317 -16.17 31.99 -4.91
N LEU A 318 -17.35 32.62 -4.98
CA LEU A 318 -18.66 31.94 -4.90
C LEU A 318 -19.49 32.08 -6.20
N LYS A 319 -18.87 32.49 -7.30
CA LYS A 319 -19.58 32.75 -8.55
C LYS A 319 -20.30 31.49 -9.04
N GLY A 320 -21.61 31.56 -9.27
CA GLY A 320 -22.40 30.42 -9.75
C GLY A 320 -22.59 29.30 -8.71
N THR A 321 -22.10 29.47 -7.48
CA THR A 321 -22.29 28.47 -6.42
C THR A 321 -23.77 28.34 -6.09
N THR A 322 -24.29 27.11 -6.01
CA THR A 322 -25.61 26.85 -5.44
C THR A 322 -25.51 26.86 -3.91
N MET A 323 -26.05 27.87 -3.26
CA MET A 323 -25.97 28.09 -1.81
C MET A 323 -26.84 27.10 -1.01
N PRO A 324 -26.69 27.03 0.33
CA PRO A 324 -27.44 26.07 1.15
C PRO A 324 -28.97 26.11 1.03
N ASP A 325 -29.54 27.27 0.72
CA ASP A 325 -30.97 27.46 0.48
C ASP A 325 -31.43 27.10 -0.95
N GLY A 326 -30.50 26.66 -1.81
CA GLY A 326 -30.73 26.25 -3.18
C GLY A 326 -30.66 27.38 -4.21
N ARG A 327 -30.38 28.63 -3.82
CA ARG A 327 -30.24 29.76 -4.75
C ARG A 327 -28.83 29.81 -5.33
N LEU A 328 -28.68 30.32 -6.54
CA LEU A 328 -27.38 30.62 -7.12
C LEU A 328 -26.83 31.92 -6.52
N HIS A 329 -25.54 31.94 -6.24
CA HIS A 329 -24.80 33.13 -5.87
C HIS A 329 -24.22 33.78 -7.12
N ASP A 330 -24.53 35.06 -7.31
CA ASP A 330 -24.05 35.86 -8.44
C ASP A 330 -22.53 36.10 -8.42
#